data_AF-A0A9X3CJB7-F1
#
_entry.id   AF-A0A9X3CJB7-F1
#
_cell.length_a   1.000
_cell.length_b   1.000
_cell.length_c   1.000
_cell.angle_alpha   90.00
_cell.angle_beta   90.00
_cell.angle_gamma   90.00
#
_symmetry.space_group_name_H-M   'P 1'
#
loop_
_entity.id
_entity.type
_entity.pdbx_description
1 polymer ?
#
loop_
_entity_poly.entity_id
_entity_poly.type
_entity_poly.pdbx_seq_one_letter_code
_entity_poly.pdbx_strand_id
1 'polypeptide(L)'
;MQSLQSNQQHSAYLEEMGISQWTLVHPERLSGYQLDKAPLEESCKLLLVSPVCPEAELAEMFERVLKSIKLDLTQAQHVTPENLAVIGEHQLEWIWFAGCERVDGVTDKVLTSPLLSDIDGNNEQRRLLWQQICSY
;
A
#
# COMPACT_ATOMS: atom_id res chain seq x y z
N MET A 1 -42.62 -21.63 -16.52
CA MET A 1 -42.36 -22.05 -15.13
C MET A 1 -41.05 -22.82 -15.09
N GLN A 2 -40.20 -22.51 -14.11
CA GLN A 2 -38.93 -23.18 -13.73
C GLN A 2 -37.64 -22.67 -14.40
N SER A 3 -37.35 -21.42 -14.05
CA SER A 3 -36.14 -20.94 -13.36
C SER A 3 -34.87 -21.79 -13.31
N LEU A 4 -33.80 -21.13 -13.75
CA LEU A 4 -32.37 -21.26 -13.46
C LEU A 4 -32.04 -21.61 -11.99
N GLN A 5 -31.35 -22.74 -11.77
CA GLN A 5 -30.55 -23.10 -10.58
C GLN A 5 -29.40 -23.96 -11.14
N SER A 6 -28.11 -23.69 -10.93
CA SER A 6 -27.43 -23.68 -9.64
C SER A 6 -26.04 -23.04 -9.80
N ASN A 7 -25.82 -21.86 -9.23
CA ASN A 7 -24.48 -21.35 -8.96
C ASN A 7 -24.47 -20.61 -7.60
N GLN A 8 -24.86 -21.34 -6.54
CA GLN A 8 -25.05 -20.78 -5.19
C GLN A 8 -24.44 -21.67 -4.10
N GLN A 9 -23.18 -22.12 -4.22
CA GLN A 9 -22.57 -22.94 -3.17
C GLN A 9 -21.25 -22.44 -2.57
N HIS A 10 -20.75 -21.24 -2.89
CA HIS A 10 -19.50 -20.73 -2.28
C HIS A 10 -19.65 -19.60 -1.26
N SER A 11 -20.86 -19.15 -0.95
CA SER A 11 -21.03 -17.94 -0.12
C SER A 11 -21.35 -18.21 1.36
N ALA A 12 -21.42 -19.45 1.82
CA ALA A 12 -21.97 -19.79 3.14
C ALA A 12 -20.96 -20.48 4.09
N TYR A 13 -19.67 -20.13 4.03
CA TYR A 13 -18.67 -20.68 4.97
C TYR A 13 -17.63 -19.65 5.48
N LEU A 14 -17.89 -18.34 5.33
CA LEU A 14 -16.95 -17.28 5.73
C LEU A 14 -17.50 -16.36 6.82
N GLU A 15 -18.32 -16.87 7.74
CA GLU A 15 -18.91 -16.05 8.83
C GLU A 15 -18.58 -16.53 10.26
N GLU A 16 -17.77 -17.58 10.45
CA GLU A 16 -17.47 -18.09 11.81
C GLU A 16 -16.09 -17.71 12.37
N MET A 17 -15.29 -16.92 11.65
CA MET A 17 -14.04 -16.35 12.14
C MET A 17 -14.13 -14.84 11.97
N GLY A 18 -14.32 -14.10 13.05
CA GLY A 18 -14.59 -12.65 13.09
C GLY A 18 -13.55 -11.75 12.42
N ILE A 19 -13.49 -11.81 11.10
CA ILE A 19 -12.70 -10.93 10.24
C ILE A 19 -13.65 -9.87 9.72
N SER A 20 -13.60 -8.70 10.35
CA SER A 20 -14.19 -7.49 9.80
C SER A 20 -13.48 -7.14 8.50
N GLN A 21 -13.94 -7.69 7.37
CA GLN A 21 -13.47 -7.27 6.05
C GLN A 21 -13.95 -5.84 5.78
N TRP A 22 -13.06 -4.87 5.96
CA TRP A 22 -13.27 -3.51 5.49
C TRP A 22 -13.17 -3.49 3.96
N THR A 23 -14.30 -3.72 3.31
CA THR A 23 -14.46 -3.57 1.87
C THR A 23 -14.71 -2.10 1.56
N LEU A 24 -13.65 -1.30 1.36
CA LEU A 24 -13.78 0.02 0.75
C LEU A 24 -13.63 -0.14 -0.76
N VAL A 25 -14.75 -0.34 -1.43
CA VAL A 25 -14.80 -0.59 -2.88
C VAL A 25 -15.73 0.44 -3.52
N HIS A 26 -15.10 1.34 -4.29
CA HIS A 26 -15.65 2.18 -5.35
C HIS A 26 -16.51 3.43 -5.00
N PRO A 27 -15.93 4.64 -5.10
CA PRO A 27 -16.65 5.91 -5.16
C PRO A 27 -17.11 6.27 -6.59
N GLU A 28 -17.48 5.31 -7.44
CA GLU A 28 -17.90 5.60 -8.83
C GLU A 28 -19.32 6.19 -8.98
N ARG A 29 -19.97 6.59 -7.87
CA ARG A 29 -21.35 7.12 -7.86
C ARG A 29 -21.50 8.57 -7.42
N LEU A 30 -20.45 9.39 -7.47
CA LEU A 30 -20.56 10.82 -7.11
C LEU A 30 -20.14 11.70 -8.29
N SER A 31 -21.12 11.98 -9.15
CA SER A 31 -21.08 13.02 -10.17
C SER A 31 -20.68 14.37 -9.54
N GLY A 32 -19.42 14.77 -9.71
CA GLY A 32 -18.89 16.03 -9.15
C GLY A 32 -17.86 15.87 -8.02
N TYR A 33 -17.27 14.69 -7.82
CA TYR A 33 -16.18 14.53 -6.85
C TYR A 33 -14.94 15.33 -7.29
N GLN A 34 -14.78 16.53 -6.72
CA GLN A 34 -13.44 17.08 -6.55
C GLN A 34 -12.67 16.03 -5.78
N LEU A 35 -11.59 15.51 -6.36
CA LEU A 35 -10.58 14.76 -5.62
C LEU A 35 -10.01 15.75 -4.60
N ASP A 36 -10.71 15.88 -3.47
CA ASP A 36 -10.25 16.64 -2.33
C ASP A 36 -8.92 15.99 -1.96
N LYS A 37 -7.85 16.75 -2.17
CA LYS A 37 -6.50 16.28 -1.97
C LYS A 37 -6.42 15.74 -0.56
N ALA A 38 -6.25 14.42 -0.41
CA ALA A 38 -6.20 13.83 0.90
C ALA A 38 -4.97 14.42 1.62
N PRO A 39 -5.16 15.11 2.76
CA PRO A 39 -4.04 15.66 3.49
C PRO A 39 -3.23 14.49 4.06
N LEU A 40 -1.93 14.43 3.75
CA LEU A 40 -1.02 13.61 4.54
C LEU A 40 -0.81 14.27 5.89
N GLU A 41 -0.57 13.44 6.90
CA GLU A 41 -0.06 13.95 8.16
C GLU A 41 1.28 14.66 7.93
N GLU A 42 1.47 15.84 8.52
CA GLU A 42 2.70 16.62 8.36
C GLU A 42 3.95 15.89 8.91
N SER A 43 3.74 14.98 9.86
CA SER A 43 4.74 14.07 10.40
C SER A 43 5.08 12.89 9.48
N CYS A 44 4.30 12.67 8.42
CA CYS A 44 4.53 11.60 7.47
C CYS A 44 5.74 11.93 6.59
N LYS A 45 6.76 11.08 6.70
CA LYS A 45 8.03 11.20 5.99
C LYS A 45 8.19 10.14 4.91
N LEU A 46 7.52 9.00 5.05
CA LEU A 46 7.52 7.94 4.04
C LEU A 46 6.11 7.58 3.58
N LEU A 47 5.92 7.53 2.27
CA LEU A 47 4.69 7.01 1.66
C LEU A 47 4.96 5.65 1.00
N LEU A 48 4.30 4.61 1.48
CA LEU A 48 4.29 3.30 0.86
C LEU A 48 3.16 3.23 -0.16
N VAL A 49 3.52 3.18 -1.44
CA VAL A 49 2.59 2.98 -2.55
C VAL A 49 2.58 1.49 -2.89
N SER A 50 1.48 0.81 -2.56
CA SER A 50 1.32 -0.62 -2.82
C SER A 50 -0.15 -0.94 -3.08
N PRO A 51 -0.47 -1.80 -4.07
CA PRO A 51 -1.84 -2.26 -4.28
C PRO A 51 -2.36 -3.11 -3.11
N VAL A 52 -1.47 -3.69 -2.30
CA VAL A 52 -1.82 -4.52 -1.15
C VAL A 52 -1.30 -3.86 0.13
N CYS A 53 -2.18 -3.68 1.11
CA CYS A 53 -1.81 -3.23 2.45
C CYS A 53 -0.95 -4.31 3.12
N PRO A 54 0.22 -3.98 3.68
CA PRO A 54 1.02 -4.96 4.40
C PRO A 54 0.33 -5.31 5.74
N GLU A 55 0.08 -6.60 5.96
CA GLU A 55 -0.51 -7.15 7.18
C GLU A 55 0.41 -8.23 7.79
N ALA A 56 0.28 -8.47 9.10
CA ALA A 56 1.04 -9.48 9.84
C ALA A 56 2.57 -9.40 9.59
N GLU A 57 3.18 -10.46 9.05
CA GLU A 57 4.63 -10.54 8.80
C GLU A 57 5.12 -9.47 7.82
N LEU A 58 4.28 -9.07 6.85
CA LEU A 58 4.61 -8.01 5.90
C LEU A 58 4.66 -6.64 6.58
N ALA A 59 3.79 -6.41 7.59
CA ALA A 59 3.81 -5.19 8.39
C ALA A 59 5.09 -5.12 9.26
N GLU A 60 5.52 -6.25 9.83
CA GLU A 60 6.80 -6.34 10.54
C GLU A 60 7.98 -6.09 9.61
N MET A 61 7.97 -6.65 8.40
CA MET A 61 9.00 -6.36 7.40
C MET A 61 9.03 -4.87 7.02
N PHE A 62 7.86 -4.28 6.78
CA PHE A 62 7.72 -2.85 6.50
C PHE A 62 8.32 -2.00 7.62
N GLU A 63 7.95 -2.27 8.88
CA GLU A 63 8.49 -1.58 10.05
C GLU A 63 10.02 -1.72 10.14
N ARG A 64 10.57 -2.89 9.84
CA ARG A 64 12.04 -3.11 9.83
C ARG A 64 12.74 -2.30 8.75
N VAL A 65 12.11 -2.13 7.59
CA VAL A 65 12.64 -1.28 6.51
C VAL A 65 12.63 0.18 6.96
N LEU A 66 11.52 0.66 7.53
CA LEU A 66 11.41 1.99 8.11
C LEU A 66 12.50 2.27 9.15
N LYS A 67 12.71 1.34 10.09
CA LYS A 67 13.74 1.47 11.12
C LYS A 67 15.15 1.65 10.56
N SER A 68 15.43 1.05 9.41
CA SER A 68 16.77 1.13 8.80
C SER A 68 17.01 2.45 8.09
N ILE A 69 15.96 3.13 7.62
CA ILE A 69 16.00 4.53 7.16
C ILE A 69 15.73 5.52 8.31
N LYS A 70 15.74 5.06 9.57
CA LYS A 70 15.52 5.85 10.79
C LYS A 70 14.16 6.53 10.85
N LEU A 71 13.13 5.88 10.31
CA LEU A 71 11.74 6.31 10.41
C LEU A 71 10.95 5.33 11.28
N ASP A 72 9.91 5.86 11.92
CA ASP A 72 8.93 5.09 12.67
C ASP A 72 7.68 4.81 11.83
N LEU A 73 6.90 3.79 12.22
CA LEU A 73 5.63 3.45 11.57
C LEU A 73 4.63 4.61 11.60
N THR A 74 4.69 5.46 12.63
CA THR A 74 3.86 6.67 12.75
C THR A 74 4.23 7.77 11.76
N GLN A 75 5.43 7.71 11.20
CA GLN A 75 5.91 8.64 10.16
C GLN A 75 5.77 8.03 8.77
N ALA A 76 5.09 6.89 8.66
CA ALA A 76 4.90 6.19 7.41
C ALA A 76 3.41 5.95 7.17
N GLN A 77 2.98 6.14 5.93
CA GLN A 77 1.59 5.91 5.53
C GLN A 77 1.54 4.99 4.33
N HIS A 78 0.57 4.06 4.33
CA HIS A 78 0.27 3.24 3.17
C HIS A 78 -0.81 3.91 2.31
N VAL A 79 -0.62 3.83 1.00
CA VAL A 79 -1.57 4.29 -0.01
C VAL A 79 -1.56 3.33 -1.19
N THR A 80 -2.70 3.22 -1.86
CA THR A 80 -2.80 2.49 -3.13
C THR A 80 -2.28 3.36 -4.28
N PRO A 81 -1.77 2.76 -5.37
CA PRO A 81 -1.27 3.52 -6.53
C PRO A 81 -2.33 4.42 -7.17
N GLU A 82 -3.61 4.03 -7.13
CA GLU A 82 -4.74 4.86 -7.57
C GLU A 82 -4.93 6.14 -6.72
N ASN A 83 -4.67 6.06 -5.42
CA ASN A 83 -4.83 7.16 -4.49
C ASN A 83 -3.59 8.07 -4.45
N LEU A 84 -2.45 7.65 -5.00
CA LEU A 84 -1.26 8.50 -5.08
C LEU A 84 -1.52 9.80 -5.86
N ALA A 85 -2.31 9.73 -6.94
CA ALA A 85 -2.64 10.90 -7.76
C ALA A 85 -3.49 11.94 -7.02
N VAL A 86 -4.14 11.54 -5.93
CA VAL A 86 -5.03 12.38 -5.13
C VAL A 86 -4.33 12.93 -3.89
N ILE A 87 -3.07 12.56 -3.68
CA ILE A 87 -2.24 13.09 -2.60
C ILE A 87 -1.95 14.56 -2.87
N GLY A 88 -2.22 15.40 -1.87
CA GLY A 88 -2.01 16.84 -1.93
C GLY A 88 -0.56 17.28 -1.78
N GLU A 89 -0.39 18.50 -1.27
CA GLU A 89 0.93 18.94 -0.80
C GLU A 89 1.39 18.00 0.32
N HIS A 90 2.65 17.59 0.24
CA HIS A 90 3.22 16.61 1.15
C HIS A 90 4.68 16.94 1.40
N GLN A 91 5.17 16.61 2.59
CA GLN A 91 6.56 16.81 3.01
C GLN A 91 7.31 15.48 3.11
N LEU A 92 7.01 14.58 2.17
CA LEU A 92 7.60 13.26 2.12
C LEU A 92 9.08 13.37 1.78
N GLU A 93 9.90 12.75 2.61
CA GLU A 93 11.32 12.58 2.34
C GLU A 93 11.58 11.33 1.50
N TRP A 94 10.70 10.34 1.63
CA TRP A 94 10.81 9.06 0.96
C TRP A 94 9.48 8.63 0.38
N ILE A 95 9.54 8.01 -0.80
CA ILE A 95 8.42 7.26 -1.35
C ILE A 95 8.90 5.86 -1.69
N TRP A 96 8.08 4.88 -1.36
CA TRP A 96 8.38 3.49 -1.65
C TRP A 96 7.27 2.89 -2.49
N PHE A 97 7.59 2.58 -3.74
CA PHE A 97 6.73 1.82 -4.65
C PHE A 97 6.99 0.32 -4.48
N ALA A 98 6.01 -0.40 -3.95
CA ALA A 98 6.06 -1.85 -3.81
C ALA A 98 5.03 -2.51 -4.73
N GLY A 99 5.50 -3.33 -5.68
CA GLY A 99 4.64 -4.05 -6.62
C GLY A 99 3.89 -3.16 -7.61
N CYS A 100 4.35 -1.93 -7.81
CA CYS A 100 3.76 -0.98 -8.75
C CYS A 100 4.83 -0.17 -9.47
N GLU A 101 4.42 0.50 -10.55
CA GLU A 101 5.30 1.37 -11.33
C GLU A 101 5.68 2.61 -10.52
N ARG A 102 6.95 2.98 -10.60
CA ARG A 102 7.44 4.20 -9.97
C ARG A 102 6.81 5.41 -10.65
N VAL A 103 6.48 6.42 -9.86
CA VAL A 103 6.04 7.72 -10.36
C VAL A 103 7.14 8.74 -10.05
N ASP A 104 7.74 9.27 -11.10
CA ASP A 104 8.74 10.33 -10.99
C ASP A 104 8.07 11.67 -10.59
N GLY A 105 8.76 12.48 -9.78
CA GLY A 105 8.30 13.82 -9.40
C GLY A 105 7.48 13.92 -8.10
N VAL A 106 7.45 12.87 -7.28
CA VAL A 106 6.81 12.91 -5.95
C VAL A 106 7.79 13.39 -4.87
N THR A 107 8.97 12.79 -4.77
CA THR A 107 10.04 13.21 -3.84
C THR A 107 11.41 12.83 -4.40
N ASP A 108 12.48 13.36 -3.81
CA ASP A 108 13.87 13.11 -4.21
C ASP A 108 14.34 11.68 -3.93
N LYS A 109 13.84 11.04 -2.87
CA LYS A 109 14.25 9.69 -2.49
C LYS A 109 13.17 8.66 -2.79
N VAL A 110 13.40 7.91 -3.85
CA VAL A 110 12.46 6.91 -4.36
C VAL A 110 13.03 5.52 -4.14
N LEU A 111 12.25 4.66 -3.48
CA LEU A 111 12.50 3.24 -3.32
C LEU A 111 11.54 2.46 -4.21
N THR A 112 12.06 1.43 -4.86
CA THR A 112 11.27 0.55 -5.71
C THR A 112 11.52 -0.90 -5.36
N SER A 113 10.46 -1.68 -5.25
CA SER A 113 10.56 -3.12 -4.99
C SER A 113 9.37 -3.85 -5.59
N PRO A 114 9.45 -5.19 -5.74
CA PRO A 114 8.24 -5.98 -5.94
C PRO A 114 7.33 -5.92 -4.69
N LEU A 115 6.21 -6.64 -4.71
CA LEU A 115 5.30 -6.69 -3.57
C LEU A 115 6.04 -7.20 -2.33
N LEU A 116 5.63 -6.74 -1.14
CA LEU A 116 6.24 -7.17 0.11
C LEU A 116 6.18 -8.70 0.26
N SER A 117 5.12 -9.33 -0.22
CA SER A 117 4.97 -10.79 -0.28
C SER A 117 5.99 -11.50 -1.15
N ASP A 118 6.47 -10.87 -2.22
CA ASP A 118 7.52 -11.42 -3.10
C ASP A 118 8.93 -11.16 -2.55
N ILE A 119 9.08 -10.16 -1.68
CA ILE A 119 10.33 -9.87 -0.97
C ILE A 119 10.49 -10.79 0.23
N ASP A 120 9.38 -11.09 0.92
CA ASP A 120 9.36 -12.03 2.03
C ASP A 120 9.72 -13.44 1.54
N GLY A 121 10.88 -13.93 1.97
CA GLY A 121 11.49 -15.17 1.44
C GLY A 121 12.46 -15.00 0.27
N ASN A 122 12.51 -13.85 -0.41
CA ASN A 122 13.45 -13.60 -1.51
C ASN A 122 14.65 -12.74 -1.09
N ASN A 123 15.77 -13.40 -0.81
CA ASN A 123 17.01 -12.75 -0.36
C ASN A 123 17.60 -11.78 -1.40
N GLU A 124 17.42 -12.03 -2.70
CA GLU A 124 17.94 -11.13 -3.74
C GLU A 124 17.17 -9.82 -3.76
N GLN A 125 15.84 -9.87 -3.66
CA GLN A 125 14.99 -8.67 -3.63
C GLN A 125 15.25 -7.83 -2.37
N ARG A 126 15.41 -8.48 -1.21
CA ARG A 126 15.82 -7.80 0.03
C ARG A 126 17.15 -7.09 -0.12
N ARG A 127 18.13 -7.72 -0.79
CA ARG A 127 19.44 -7.11 -1.05
C ARG A 127 19.32 -5.92 -2.00
N LEU A 128 18.52 -6.02 -3.06
CA LEU A 128 18.29 -4.92 -4.00
C LEU A 128 17.63 -3.72 -3.31
N LEU A 129 16.65 -3.97 -2.44
CA LEU A 129 16.03 -2.92 -1.63
C LEU A 129 17.07 -2.26 -0.70
N TRP A 130 17.92 -3.05 -0.04
CA TRP A 130 19.00 -2.49 0.77
C TRP A 130 20.02 -1.68 -0.01
N GLN A 131 20.38 -2.13 -1.22
CA GLN A 131 21.30 -1.39 -2.07
C GLN A 131 20.73 -0.03 -2.47
N GLN A 132 19.42 0.04 -2.75
CA GLN A 132 18.76 1.32 -3.01
C GLN A 132 18.83 2.24 -1.79
N ILE A 133 18.46 1.73 -0.61
CA ILE A 133 18.50 2.51 0.64
C ILE A 133 19.92 3.00 0.95
N CYS A 134 20.93 2.16 0.72
CA CYS A 134 22.34 2.51 0.94
C CYS A 134 22.92 3.48 -0.11
N SER A 135 22.23 3.65 -1.25
CA SER A 135 22.67 4.57 -2.32
C SER A 135 22.29 6.03 -2.02
N TYR A 136 21.42 6.25 -1.05
CA TYR A 136 20.96 7.57 -0.58
C TYR A 136 21.56 7.92 0.78
#